data_AF-A0A8J7HXE4-F1
#
_entry.id   AF-A0A8J7HXE4-F1
#
_cell.length_a   1.000
_cell.length_b   1.000
_cell.length_c   1.000
_cell.angle_alpha   90.00
_cell.angle_beta   90.00
_cell.angle_gamma   90.00
#
_symmetry.space_group_name_H-M   'P 1'
#
loop_
_entity.id
_entity.type
_entity.pdbx_description
1 polymer ?
#
loop_
_entity_poly.entity_id
_entity_poly.type
_entity_poly.pdbx_seq_one_letter_code
_entity_poly.pdbx_strand_id
1 'polypeptide(L)'
;MNLELTRLEDRLTPANSVPAGEFNWLQATPAGGLSELVWVGTTLTYRTRAGLGWDEEPVVAGSGYASSTYPDRDTVQRASQAAQLAFTADGTAHAFLLAPGFDASLGVGVDGVRHYTRGAGGWALTETIPLGPNPAGPFTPPADNLTAAVGPGGVFHLLAHRTVQQSTIGSVGQGELLYATNKSGAWAAGRALLTGDQGQDVFSSGDRFAPRFLSIAADSQNFAHITYSTGFFSAGSFAAVRSDLGYATNRTGAWVGETVYGPPDGTGDAALGASVAVAPGDVPAVASYFVDRAPTGSPASSQLLYHVRGAGG
;
A
#
# COMPACT_ATOMS: atom_id res chain seq x y z
N MET A 1 -30.08 15.99 15.33
CA MET A 1 -29.19 15.62 14.22
C MET A 1 -29.23 14.11 14.13
N ASN A 2 -30.01 13.57 13.20
CA ASN A 2 -30.12 12.11 13.05
C ASN A 2 -28.86 11.63 12.32
N LEU A 3 -28.01 10.88 13.02
CA LEU A 3 -26.96 10.09 12.41
C LEU A 3 -27.64 8.94 11.66
N GLU A 4 -27.78 9.07 10.35
CA GLU A 4 -28.06 7.90 9.51
C GLU A 4 -26.81 7.03 9.49
N LEU A 5 -26.90 5.88 10.14
CA LEU A 5 -25.87 4.86 10.12
C LEU A 5 -25.95 4.15 8.76
N THR A 6 -25.38 4.76 7.72
CA THR A 6 -25.29 4.11 6.41
C THR A 6 -24.32 2.95 6.53
N ARG A 7 -24.81 1.73 6.30
CA ARG A 7 -23.99 0.51 6.26
C ARG A 7 -22.91 0.69 5.17
N LEU A 8 -21.68 0.98 5.59
CA LEU A 8 -20.54 1.19 4.70
C LEU A 8 -20.10 -0.13 4.05
N GLU A 9 -20.28 -1.23 4.76
CA GLU A 9 -19.91 -2.58 4.35
C GLU A 9 -21.17 -3.39 4.01
N ASP A 10 -21.83 -3.07 2.90
CA ASP A 10 -22.67 -4.09 2.29
C ASP A 10 -21.72 -5.04 1.55
N ARG A 11 -21.52 -6.24 2.10
CA ARG A 11 -20.73 -7.35 1.51
C ARG A 11 -21.40 -7.92 0.25
N LEU A 12 -21.92 -7.05 -0.62
CA LEU A 12 -22.36 -7.37 -1.96
C LEU A 12 -21.21 -7.17 -2.96
N THR A 13 -19.95 -7.35 -2.54
CA THR A 13 -18.87 -7.61 -3.49
C THR A 13 -19.29 -8.85 -4.26
N PRO A 14 -19.51 -8.77 -5.59
CA PRO A 14 -19.93 -9.93 -6.37
C PRO A 14 -19.01 -11.11 -6.10
N ALA A 15 -19.56 -12.33 -6.10
CA ALA A 15 -18.74 -13.53 -6.12
C ALA A 15 -17.73 -13.37 -7.27
N ASN A 16 -16.42 -13.44 -6.96
CA ASN A 16 -15.29 -13.18 -7.87
C ASN A 16 -14.81 -11.73 -8.01
N SER A 17 -15.06 -10.87 -7.02
CA SER A 17 -14.42 -9.56 -6.94
C SER A 17 -13.41 -9.44 -5.81
N VAL A 18 -12.31 -8.75 -6.07
CA VAL A 18 -11.20 -8.54 -5.13
C VAL A 18 -10.91 -7.04 -5.06
N PRO A 19 -10.89 -6.39 -3.88
CA PRO A 19 -10.39 -5.02 -3.73
C PRO A 19 -9.04 -4.87 -4.42
N ALA A 20 -8.81 -3.80 -5.18
CA ALA A 20 -7.58 -3.68 -5.97
C ALA A 20 -6.40 -3.01 -5.22
N GLY A 21 -6.63 -2.57 -3.98
CA GLY A 21 -5.65 -1.97 -3.06
C GLY A 21 -5.88 -2.48 -1.62
N GLU A 22 -4.85 -2.47 -0.76
CA GLU A 22 -4.98 -2.89 0.65
C GLU A 22 -5.56 -1.76 1.52
N PHE A 23 -5.00 -0.57 1.36
CA PHE A 23 -5.55 0.69 1.85
C PHE A 23 -5.98 1.55 0.67
N ASN A 24 -6.97 2.43 0.89
CA ASN A 24 -7.36 3.47 -0.07
C ASN A 24 -7.90 2.97 -1.42
N TRP A 25 -8.23 1.67 -1.54
CA TRP A 25 -9.02 1.15 -2.66
C TRP A 25 -10.44 1.68 -2.66
N LEU A 26 -10.95 2.09 -1.50
CA LEU A 26 -12.20 2.80 -1.27
C LEU A 26 -11.87 4.22 -0.79
N GLN A 27 -12.38 5.25 -1.46
CA GLN A 27 -12.13 6.64 -1.11
C GLN A 27 -13.40 7.49 -1.21
N ALA A 28 -13.47 8.50 -0.34
CA ALA A 28 -14.40 9.58 -0.53
C ALA A 28 -13.87 10.51 -1.64
N THR A 29 -14.71 10.84 -2.60
CA THR A 29 -14.40 11.88 -3.59
C THR A 29 -14.40 13.26 -2.90
N PRO A 30 -13.75 14.29 -3.47
CA PRO A 30 -13.83 15.65 -2.94
C PRO A 30 -15.26 16.20 -2.82
N ALA A 31 -16.20 15.68 -3.60
CA ALA A 31 -17.62 16.02 -3.53
C ALA A 31 -18.42 15.22 -2.48
N GLY A 32 -17.76 14.34 -1.71
CA GLY A 32 -18.38 13.52 -0.67
C GLY A 32 -19.04 12.23 -1.17
N GLY A 33 -18.87 11.87 -2.45
CA GLY A 33 -19.27 10.57 -2.98
C GLY A 33 -18.32 9.46 -2.54
N LEU A 34 -18.73 8.19 -2.64
CA LEU A 34 -17.86 7.06 -2.35
C LEU A 34 -17.45 6.38 -3.66
N SER A 35 -16.18 5.99 -3.79
CA SER A 35 -15.69 5.33 -4.99
C SER A 35 -14.64 4.28 -4.66
N GLU A 36 -14.58 3.21 -5.45
CA GLU A 36 -13.62 2.14 -5.26
C GLU A 36 -12.99 1.61 -6.55
N LEU A 37 -11.81 0.99 -6.42
CA LEU A 37 -11.22 0.12 -7.43
C LEU A 37 -11.27 -1.33 -6.98
N VAL A 38 -11.81 -2.18 -7.85
CA VAL A 38 -11.93 -3.62 -7.63
C VAL A 38 -11.56 -4.39 -8.89
N TRP A 39 -11.00 -5.57 -8.73
CA TRP A 39 -10.91 -6.55 -9.80
C TRP A 39 -12.25 -7.28 -9.94
N VAL A 40 -12.81 -7.28 -11.14
CA VAL A 40 -13.99 -8.09 -11.52
C VAL A 40 -13.54 -9.06 -12.60
N GLY A 41 -13.27 -10.31 -12.19
CA GLY A 41 -12.54 -11.25 -13.03
C GLY A 41 -11.20 -10.67 -13.47
N THR A 42 -10.98 -10.56 -14.78
CA THR A 42 -9.73 -10.02 -15.32
C THR A 42 -9.73 -8.51 -15.53
N THR A 43 -10.80 -7.79 -15.19
CA THR A 43 -10.91 -6.35 -15.46
C THR A 43 -10.76 -5.55 -14.16
N LEU A 44 -9.92 -4.52 -14.20
CA LEU A 44 -9.91 -3.51 -13.14
C LEU A 44 -11.09 -2.59 -13.38
N THR A 45 -11.98 -2.50 -12.39
CA THR A 45 -13.25 -1.79 -12.46
C THR A 45 -13.26 -0.68 -11.42
N TYR A 46 -13.61 0.52 -11.87
CA TYR A 46 -13.91 1.66 -11.02
C TYR A 46 -15.39 1.65 -10.70
N ARG A 47 -15.73 1.80 -9.42
CA ARG A 47 -17.12 1.88 -8.98
C ARG A 47 -17.37 3.18 -8.27
N THR A 48 -18.53 3.77 -8.51
CA THR A 48 -19.02 4.96 -7.80
C THR A 48 -20.35 4.64 -7.14
N ARG A 49 -20.53 5.09 -5.90
CA ARG A 49 -21.77 4.88 -5.18
C ARG A 49 -22.72 6.05 -5.41
N ALA A 50 -23.90 5.77 -5.95
CA ALA A 50 -25.02 6.70 -6.07
C ALA A 50 -26.22 6.14 -5.29
N GLY A 51 -26.55 6.77 -4.17
CA GLY A 51 -27.58 6.26 -3.25
C GLY A 51 -27.20 4.88 -2.68
N LEU A 52 -28.08 3.88 -2.88
CA LEU A 52 -27.86 2.51 -2.42
C LEU A 52 -27.15 1.62 -3.47
N GLY A 53 -26.96 2.10 -4.70
CA GLY A 53 -26.37 1.33 -5.81
C GLY A 53 -24.91 1.69 -6.09
N TRP A 54 -24.24 0.80 -6.79
CA TRP A 54 -22.92 1.02 -7.38
C TRP A 54 -23.04 1.10 -8.90
N ASP A 55 -22.52 2.16 -9.49
CA ASP A 55 -22.26 2.25 -10.92
C ASP A 55 -20.84 1.73 -11.19
N GLU A 56 -20.66 1.01 -12.29
CA GLU A 56 -19.37 0.39 -12.65
C GLU A 56 -18.86 0.91 -13.99
N GLU A 57 -17.55 1.14 -14.07
CA GLU A 57 -16.85 1.52 -15.29
C GLU A 57 -15.53 0.73 -15.41
N PRO A 58 -15.28 0.05 -16.54
CA PRO A 58 -14.01 -0.64 -16.73
C PRO A 58 -12.87 0.37 -16.89
N VAL A 59 -11.80 0.20 -16.10
CA VAL A 59 -10.56 0.98 -16.22
C VAL A 59 -9.67 0.36 -17.29
N VAL A 60 -9.34 -0.93 -17.11
CA VAL A 60 -8.48 -1.68 -18.02
C VAL A 60 -8.63 -3.19 -17.83
N ALA A 61 -8.50 -3.95 -18.91
CA ALA A 61 -8.30 -5.39 -18.82
C ALA A 61 -6.90 -5.68 -18.25
N GLY A 62 -6.84 -6.35 -17.11
CA GLY A 62 -5.61 -6.59 -16.38
C GLY A 62 -4.65 -7.56 -17.08
N SER A 63 -3.37 -7.35 -16.80
CA SER A 63 -2.28 -8.28 -17.09
C SER A 63 -1.42 -8.44 -15.83
N GLY A 64 -0.92 -9.65 -15.56
CA GLY A 64 -0.01 -9.93 -14.44
C GLY A 64 -0.68 -10.21 -13.09
N TYR A 65 -1.68 -9.41 -12.68
CA TYR A 65 -2.37 -9.54 -11.38
C TYR A 65 -3.85 -9.93 -11.48
N ALA A 66 -4.42 -9.79 -12.67
CA ALA A 66 -5.79 -10.19 -12.99
C ALA A 66 -5.92 -11.71 -13.11
N SER A 67 -7.03 -12.26 -12.64
CA SER A 67 -7.34 -13.67 -12.83
C SER A 67 -8.84 -13.88 -13.05
N SER A 68 -9.21 -14.82 -13.93
CA SER A 68 -10.61 -15.17 -14.19
C SER A 68 -11.28 -15.81 -12.97
N THR A 69 -10.47 -16.48 -12.14
CA THR A 69 -10.83 -16.98 -10.82
C THR A 69 -9.73 -16.59 -9.84
N TYR A 70 -10.06 -16.34 -8.57
CA TYR A 70 -9.08 -16.11 -7.53
C TYR A 70 -9.00 -17.37 -6.64
N PRO A 71 -8.28 -18.41 -7.09
CA PRO A 71 -8.40 -19.76 -6.53
C PRO A 71 -7.79 -19.89 -5.14
N ASP A 72 -6.83 -19.02 -4.81
CA ASP A 72 -6.09 -19.04 -3.57
C ASP A 72 -5.89 -17.62 -3.03
N ARG A 73 -5.54 -17.59 -1.74
CA ARG A 73 -5.34 -16.37 -0.96
C ARG A 73 -4.20 -15.51 -1.51
N ASP A 74 -3.12 -16.13 -1.98
CA ASP A 74 -1.94 -15.40 -2.45
C ASP A 74 -2.26 -14.63 -3.73
N THR A 75 -3.07 -15.22 -4.60
CA THR A 75 -3.55 -14.58 -5.83
C THR A 75 -4.51 -13.44 -5.53
N VAL A 76 -5.41 -13.61 -4.56
CA VAL A 76 -6.24 -12.49 -4.04
C VAL A 76 -5.34 -11.37 -3.49
N GLN A 77 -4.35 -11.71 -2.68
CA GLN A 77 -3.47 -10.74 -2.03
C GLN A 77 -2.67 -9.93 -3.06
N ARG A 78 -1.99 -10.59 -4.00
CA ARG A 78 -1.24 -9.93 -5.06
C ARG A 78 -2.13 -8.98 -5.87
N ALA A 79 -3.34 -9.41 -6.21
CA ALA A 79 -4.29 -8.56 -6.92
C ALA A 79 -4.73 -7.35 -6.07
N SER A 80 -4.94 -7.56 -4.77
CA SER A 80 -5.30 -6.50 -3.83
C SER A 80 -4.19 -5.53 -3.49
N GLN A 81 -2.97 -5.77 -3.94
CA GLN A 81 -1.83 -4.90 -3.69
C GLN A 81 -1.34 -4.23 -4.97
N ALA A 82 -2.02 -4.48 -6.10
CA ALA A 82 -1.55 -4.12 -7.42
C ALA A 82 -1.98 -2.71 -7.85
N ALA A 83 -3.06 -2.16 -7.32
CA ALA A 83 -3.64 -0.92 -7.80
C ALA A 83 -4.04 0.06 -6.70
N GLN A 84 -4.11 1.34 -7.07
CA GLN A 84 -4.53 2.42 -6.19
C GLN A 84 -5.41 3.42 -6.89
N LEU A 85 -6.44 3.84 -6.18
CA LEU A 85 -7.30 4.94 -6.56
C LEU A 85 -6.71 6.23 -5.97
N ALA A 86 -6.87 7.35 -6.66
CA ALA A 86 -6.56 8.66 -6.11
C ALA A 86 -7.44 9.71 -6.75
N PHE A 87 -7.69 10.80 -6.03
CA PHE A 87 -8.42 11.95 -6.54
C PHE A 87 -7.59 13.22 -6.44
N THR A 88 -7.54 13.98 -7.52
CA THR A 88 -7.10 15.38 -7.47
C THR A 88 -8.19 16.25 -6.83
N ALA A 89 -7.81 17.47 -6.43
CA ALA A 89 -8.70 18.38 -5.72
C ALA A 89 -9.95 18.79 -6.53
N ASP A 90 -9.89 18.72 -7.86
CA ASP A 90 -11.02 18.97 -8.76
C ASP A 90 -11.97 17.76 -8.89
N GLY A 91 -11.66 16.64 -8.23
CA GLY A 91 -12.45 15.41 -8.27
C GLY A 91 -12.12 14.48 -9.44
N THR A 92 -11.10 14.77 -10.23
CA THR A 92 -10.65 13.84 -11.28
C THR A 92 -10.11 12.57 -10.65
N ALA A 93 -10.59 11.42 -11.13
CA ALA A 93 -10.19 10.11 -10.66
C ALA A 93 -8.95 9.60 -11.42
N HIS A 94 -8.01 9.05 -10.67
CA HIS A 94 -6.76 8.47 -11.17
C HIS A 94 -6.64 7.03 -10.66
N ALA A 95 -6.25 6.12 -11.55
CA ALA A 95 -5.97 4.74 -11.22
C ALA A 95 -4.51 4.43 -11.53
N PHE A 96 -3.78 3.98 -10.54
CA PHE A 96 -2.39 3.54 -10.65
C PHE A 96 -2.38 2.02 -10.56
N LEU A 97 -1.72 1.35 -11.49
CA LEU A 97 -1.63 -0.11 -11.55
C LEU A 97 -0.17 -0.53 -11.70
N LEU A 98 0.34 -1.33 -10.78
CA LEU A 98 1.62 -2.02 -10.92
C LEU A 98 1.62 -2.83 -12.21
N ALA A 99 2.69 -2.66 -12.96
CA ALA A 99 2.92 -3.34 -14.22
C ALA A 99 4.34 -3.91 -14.19
N PRO A 100 4.50 -5.23 -14.00
CA PRO A 100 5.79 -5.87 -14.20
C PRO A 100 6.19 -5.68 -15.66
N GLY A 101 7.40 -5.16 -15.87
CA GLY A 101 8.00 -4.95 -17.19
C GLY A 101 9.31 -5.71 -17.33
N PHE A 102 9.79 -5.79 -18.57
CA PHE A 102 11.12 -6.28 -18.90
C PHE A 102 11.81 -5.26 -19.81
N ASP A 103 12.99 -4.78 -19.39
CA ASP A 103 13.84 -3.95 -20.23
C ASP A 103 14.86 -4.85 -20.93
N ALA A 104 14.64 -5.07 -22.22
CA ALA A 104 15.49 -5.92 -23.04
C ALA A 104 16.90 -5.35 -23.26
N SER A 105 17.09 -4.03 -23.14
CA SER A 105 18.40 -3.38 -23.30
C SER A 105 19.32 -3.58 -22.09
N LEU A 106 18.71 -3.69 -20.91
CA LEU A 106 19.39 -3.93 -19.65
C LEU A 106 19.39 -5.41 -19.25
N GLY A 107 18.51 -6.22 -19.86
CA GLY A 107 18.33 -7.63 -19.51
C GLY A 107 17.72 -7.83 -18.12
N VAL A 108 17.04 -6.83 -17.57
CA VAL A 108 16.47 -6.86 -16.22
C VAL A 108 14.96 -6.62 -16.23
N GLY A 109 14.27 -7.15 -15.21
CA GLY A 109 12.91 -6.73 -14.92
C GLY A 109 12.87 -5.25 -14.57
N VAL A 110 11.81 -4.56 -14.94
CA VAL A 110 11.57 -3.17 -14.55
C VAL A 110 10.22 -3.11 -13.87
N ASP A 111 10.19 -2.55 -12.68
CA ASP A 111 8.94 -2.24 -12.00
C ASP A 111 8.40 -0.94 -12.56
N GLY A 112 7.14 -0.94 -12.98
CA GLY A 112 6.47 0.24 -13.50
C GLY A 112 5.07 0.39 -12.94
N VAL A 113 4.52 1.59 -13.07
CA VAL A 113 3.13 1.89 -12.75
C VAL A 113 2.46 2.46 -13.99
N ARG A 114 1.37 1.83 -14.42
CA ARG A 114 0.48 2.38 -15.45
C ARG A 114 -0.49 3.34 -14.77
N HIS A 115 -0.48 4.59 -15.22
CA HIS A 115 -1.34 5.64 -14.71
C HIS A 115 -2.48 5.89 -15.69
N TYR A 116 -3.71 5.72 -15.24
CA TYR A 116 -4.93 6.02 -15.99
C TYR A 116 -5.64 7.21 -15.36
N THR A 117 -6.21 8.06 -16.21
CA THR A 117 -7.03 9.19 -15.79
C THR A 117 -8.42 9.04 -16.36
N ARG A 118 -9.44 9.33 -15.55
CA ARG A 118 -10.83 9.34 -15.98
C ARG A 118 -11.21 10.70 -16.58
N GLY A 119 -11.50 10.71 -17.88
CA GLY A 119 -12.01 11.89 -18.59
C GLY A 119 -13.49 11.78 -18.96
N ALA A 120 -13.98 12.72 -19.77
CA ALA A 120 -15.36 12.69 -20.28
C ALA A 120 -15.67 11.47 -21.16
N GLY A 121 -14.65 10.92 -21.84
CA GLY A 121 -14.76 9.71 -22.65
C GLY A 121 -14.48 8.40 -21.89
N GLY A 122 -14.39 8.46 -20.56
CA GLY A 122 -14.02 7.34 -19.70
C GLY A 122 -12.52 7.28 -19.38
N TRP A 123 -12.04 6.10 -18.98
CA TRP A 123 -10.65 5.87 -18.60
C TRP A 123 -9.71 5.78 -19.80
N ALA A 124 -8.56 6.45 -19.71
CA ALA A 124 -7.48 6.35 -20.69
C ALA A 124 -6.12 6.21 -20.00
N LEU A 125 -5.21 5.43 -20.60
CA LEU A 125 -3.82 5.38 -20.17
C LEU A 125 -3.18 6.75 -20.41
N THR A 126 -2.76 7.41 -19.33
CA THR A 126 -2.09 8.70 -19.36
C THR A 126 -0.60 8.51 -19.64
N GLU A 127 0.03 7.61 -18.91
CA GLU A 127 1.48 7.39 -18.96
C GLU A 127 1.89 6.08 -18.28
N THR A 128 3.17 5.74 -18.40
CA THR A 128 3.81 4.65 -17.64
C THR A 128 5.00 5.20 -16.89
N ILE A 129 5.03 4.95 -15.58
CA ILE A 129 5.96 5.53 -14.63
C ILE A 129 6.98 4.44 -14.27
N PRO A 130 8.27 4.58 -14.62
CA PRO A 130 9.28 3.63 -14.19
C PRO A 130 9.56 3.82 -12.69
N LEU A 131 9.56 2.75 -11.90
CA LEU A 131 10.00 2.76 -10.50
C LEU A 131 11.50 2.48 -10.36
N GLY A 132 12.14 2.03 -11.44
CA GLY A 132 13.57 1.75 -11.52
C GLY A 132 13.86 0.29 -11.90
N PRO A 133 15.15 -0.05 -12.12
CA PRO A 133 15.53 -1.42 -12.45
C PRO A 133 15.23 -2.35 -11.28
N ASN A 134 14.87 -3.61 -11.59
CA ASN A 134 14.86 -4.70 -10.63
C ASN A 134 16.26 -5.34 -10.60
N PRO A 135 17.08 -5.04 -9.58
CA PRO A 135 18.48 -5.49 -9.54
C PRO A 135 18.61 -7.00 -9.39
N ALA A 136 17.55 -7.69 -8.97
CA ALA A 136 17.55 -9.12 -8.76
C ALA A 136 17.20 -9.92 -10.05
N GLY A 137 16.90 -9.20 -11.15
CA GLY A 137 16.73 -9.76 -12.48
C GLY A 137 15.26 -10.03 -12.86
N PRO A 138 15.01 -10.58 -14.06
CA PRO A 138 13.65 -10.75 -14.61
C PRO A 138 12.83 -11.86 -13.93
N PHE A 139 13.44 -12.65 -13.05
CA PHE A 139 12.79 -13.77 -12.35
C PHE A 139 12.47 -13.47 -10.88
N THR A 140 12.86 -12.31 -10.39
CA THR A 140 12.50 -11.86 -9.04
C THR A 140 11.06 -11.38 -9.04
N PRO A 141 10.30 -11.60 -7.95
CA PRO A 141 8.97 -11.02 -7.82
C PRO A 141 9.02 -9.52 -8.14
N PRO A 142 8.08 -9.02 -8.95
CA PRO A 142 7.97 -7.59 -9.19
C PRO A 142 7.61 -6.88 -7.89
N ALA A 143 7.68 -5.55 -7.93
CA ALA A 143 7.14 -4.73 -6.87
C ALA A 143 5.68 -5.13 -6.56
N ASP A 144 5.34 -5.04 -5.28
CA ASP A 144 4.02 -5.27 -4.72
C ASP A 144 3.65 -4.12 -3.76
N ASN A 145 2.46 -4.22 -3.18
CA ASN A 145 1.92 -3.27 -2.20
C ASN A 145 2.02 -1.79 -2.63
N LEU A 146 1.40 -1.46 -3.76
CA LEU A 146 1.31 -0.08 -4.22
C LEU A 146 0.39 0.73 -3.31
N THR A 147 0.85 1.90 -2.88
CA THR A 147 0.06 2.92 -2.20
C THR A 147 0.32 4.29 -2.84
N ALA A 148 -0.65 5.19 -2.74
CA ALA A 148 -0.58 6.52 -3.36
C ALA A 148 -1.13 7.60 -2.43
N ALA A 149 -0.54 8.79 -2.52
CA ALA A 149 -1.06 10.02 -1.93
C ALA A 149 -1.06 11.15 -2.97
N VAL A 150 -2.00 12.08 -2.80
CA VAL A 150 -2.09 13.29 -3.61
C VAL A 150 -1.80 14.48 -2.70
N GLY A 151 -0.77 15.24 -3.04
CA GLY A 151 -0.44 16.50 -2.38
C GLY A 151 -0.95 17.71 -3.18
N PRO A 152 -0.68 18.94 -2.68
CA PRO A 152 -1.15 20.16 -3.31
C PRO A 152 -0.73 20.30 -4.78
N GLY A 153 -1.65 20.82 -5.60
CA GLY A 153 -1.41 21.06 -7.02
C GLY A 153 -1.53 19.84 -7.92
N GLY A 154 -2.12 18.74 -7.43
CA GLY A 154 -2.23 17.49 -8.21
C GLY A 154 -0.91 16.75 -8.30
N VAL A 155 -0.04 16.92 -7.29
CA VAL A 155 1.22 16.19 -7.19
C VAL A 155 0.93 14.81 -6.62
N PHE A 156 1.33 13.79 -7.35
CA PHE A 156 1.20 12.40 -6.93
C PHE A 156 2.48 11.93 -6.24
N HIS A 157 2.27 11.10 -5.24
CA HIS A 157 3.31 10.40 -4.50
C HIS A 157 2.95 8.92 -4.52
N LEU A 158 3.77 8.11 -5.18
CA LEU A 158 3.60 6.67 -5.28
C LEU A 158 4.65 5.98 -4.42
N LEU A 159 4.25 4.92 -3.74
CA LEU A 159 5.13 4.09 -2.95
C LEU A 159 4.78 2.63 -3.20
N ALA A 160 5.78 1.80 -3.45
CA ALA A 160 5.62 0.37 -3.61
C ALA A 160 6.71 -0.36 -2.81
N HIS A 161 6.43 -1.58 -2.41
CA HIS A 161 7.42 -2.46 -1.81
C HIS A 161 8.00 -3.41 -2.87
N ARG A 162 9.21 -3.90 -2.64
CA ARG A 162 9.81 -4.97 -3.43
C ARG A 162 10.61 -5.88 -2.52
N THR A 163 10.33 -7.18 -2.55
CA THR A 163 11.17 -8.19 -1.89
C THR A 163 12.50 -8.33 -2.64
N VAL A 164 13.61 -8.13 -1.92
CA VAL A 164 14.98 -8.38 -2.42
C VAL A 164 15.46 -9.75 -1.98
N GLN A 165 15.22 -10.09 -0.71
CA GLN A 165 15.52 -11.40 -0.13
C GLN A 165 14.33 -11.82 0.70
N GLN A 166 13.73 -12.96 0.38
CA GLN A 166 12.57 -13.44 1.11
C GLN A 166 12.92 -13.75 2.58
N SER A 167 12.04 -13.37 3.51
CA SER A 167 12.15 -13.81 4.90
C SER A 167 11.95 -15.32 5.01
N THR A 168 12.66 -15.94 5.94
CA THR A 168 12.48 -17.35 6.29
C THR A 168 12.38 -17.50 7.79
N ILE A 169 11.96 -18.68 8.26
CA ILE A 169 12.02 -19.00 9.69
C ILE A 169 13.46 -18.82 10.17
N GLY A 170 13.65 -17.96 11.17
CA GLY A 170 14.96 -17.63 11.73
C GLY A 170 15.78 -16.60 10.94
N SER A 171 15.25 -16.01 9.85
CA SER A 171 15.92 -14.97 9.08
C SER A 171 15.00 -13.80 8.75
N VAL A 172 15.43 -12.60 9.11
CA VAL A 172 14.83 -11.37 8.57
C VAL A 172 15.14 -11.33 7.06
N GLY A 173 14.13 -11.30 6.22
CA GLY A 173 14.32 -11.02 4.80
C GLY A 173 14.68 -9.56 4.58
N GLN A 174 14.91 -9.18 3.33
CA GLN A 174 15.19 -7.82 2.91
C GLN A 174 14.19 -7.37 1.85
N GLY A 175 13.76 -6.13 1.98
CA GLY A 175 12.90 -5.45 1.04
C GLY A 175 13.41 -4.05 0.73
N GLU A 176 12.79 -3.44 -0.26
CA GLU A 176 13.02 -2.06 -0.65
C GLU A 176 11.70 -1.34 -0.78
N LEU A 177 11.67 -0.06 -0.38
CA LEU A 177 10.58 0.83 -0.71
C LEU A 177 10.98 1.66 -1.92
N LEU A 178 10.19 1.58 -2.98
CA LEU A 178 10.32 2.34 -4.21
C LEU A 178 9.37 3.53 -4.14
N TYR A 179 9.86 4.71 -4.46
CA TYR A 179 9.08 5.93 -4.43
C TYR A 179 9.14 6.65 -5.77
N ALA A 180 8.01 7.19 -6.22
CA ALA A 180 7.93 8.04 -7.39
C ALA A 180 7.06 9.27 -7.14
N THR A 181 7.43 10.40 -7.71
CA THR A 181 6.63 11.64 -7.65
C THR A 181 6.80 12.50 -8.88
N ASN A 182 5.75 13.25 -9.23
CA ASN A 182 5.77 14.25 -10.31
C ASN A 182 5.93 15.70 -9.79
N LYS A 183 6.35 15.89 -8.53
CA LYS A 183 6.48 17.22 -7.88
C LYS A 183 7.25 18.26 -8.70
N SER A 184 8.25 17.83 -9.47
CA SER A 184 9.09 18.70 -10.31
C SER A 184 8.56 18.89 -11.74
N GLY A 185 7.33 18.45 -12.04
CA GLY A 185 6.71 18.50 -13.36
C GLY A 185 6.99 17.30 -14.27
N ALA A 186 7.94 16.44 -13.90
CA ALA A 186 8.19 15.13 -14.51
C ALA A 186 8.34 14.08 -13.40
N TRP A 187 8.10 12.82 -13.73
CA TRP A 187 8.28 11.71 -12.78
C TRP A 187 9.75 11.52 -12.42
N ALA A 188 10.03 11.67 -11.13
CA ALA A 188 11.27 11.24 -10.50
C ALA A 188 10.97 10.00 -9.67
N ALA A 189 11.73 8.94 -9.87
CA ALA A 189 11.55 7.67 -9.17
C ALA A 189 12.88 7.08 -8.71
N GLY A 190 12.82 6.28 -7.65
CA GLY A 190 13.96 5.52 -7.16
C GLY A 190 13.69 4.88 -5.82
N ARG A 191 14.72 4.23 -5.26
CA ARG A 191 14.65 3.64 -3.93
C ARG A 191 14.55 4.73 -2.87
N ALA A 192 13.52 4.66 -2.04
CA ALA A 192 13.39 5.47 -0.84
C ALA A 192 14.28 4.92 0.29
N LEU A 193 14.05 3.65 0.66
CA LEU A 193 14.68 3.02 1.83
C LEU A 193 14.93 1.52 1.59
N LEU A 194 15.89 0.98 2.35
CA LEU A 194 16.00 -0.45 2.61
C LEU A 194 15.12 -0.80 3.82
N THR A 195 14.47 -1.95 3.77
CA THR A 195 13.59 -2.47 4.82
C THR A 195 13.81 -3.97 5.00
N GLY A 196 13.12 -4.58 5.97
CA GLY A 196 12.84 -6.00 5.91
C GLY A 196 11.91 -6.36 4.76
N ASP A 197 11.82 -7.64 4.47
CA ASP A 197 10.85 -8.16 3.49
C ASP A 197 9.43 -8.07 4.07
N GLN A 198 8.59 -7.26 3.43
CA GLN A 198 7.20 -7.03 3.82
C GLN A 198 6.23 -7.97 3.09
N GLY A 199 6.70 -8.70 2.07
CA GLY A 199 5.89 -9.61 1.26
C GLY A 199 5.55 -10.93 1.96
N GLN A 200 6.21 -11.24 3.09
CA GLN A 200 6.02 -12.49 3.83
C GLN A 200 4.90 -12.42 4.87
N ASP A 201 3.97 -13.37 4.75
CA ASP A 201 2.99 -13.78 5.76
C ASP A 201 3.48 -15.02 6.51
N VAL A 202 3.26 -15.12 7.82
CA VAL A 202 3.70 -16.29 8.59
C VAL A 202 2.73 -17.45 8.43
N PHE A 203 3.31 -18.54 7.98
CA PHE A 203 2.74 -19.69 7.27
C PHE A 203 1.86 -20.67 8.09
N SER A 204 1.34 -20.35 9.28
CA SER A 204 0.96 -21.43 10.23
C SER A 204 -0.48 -21.49 10.74
N SER A 205 -1.37 -20.55 10.41
CA SER A 205 -2.77 -20.60 10.88
C SER A 205 -3.83 -20.59 9.79
N GLY A 206 -3.47 -20.70 8.51
CA GLY A 206 -4.46 -20.71 7.41
C GLY A 206 -5.20 -19.39 7.19
N ASP A 207 -4.96 -18.38 8.03
CA ASP A 207 -5.62 -17.08 8.01
C ASP A 207 -4.62 -15.94 8.22
N ARG A 208 -4.89 -14.78 7.61
CA ARG A 208 -4.09 -13.55 7.72
C ARG A 208 -3.85 -13.22 9.20
N PHE A 209 -2.58 -13.12 9.61
CA PHE A 209 -2.20 -11.97 10.41
C PHE A 209 -2.14 -10.78 9.45
N ALA A 210 -2.73 -9.64 9.82
CA ALA A 210 -2.98 -8.53 8.91
C ALA A 210 -1.71 -8.16 8.09
N PRO A 211 -1.84 -7.76 6.81
CA PRO A 211 -0.69 -7.37 6.03
C PRO A 211 0.05 -6.24 6.76
N ARG A 212 1.38 -6.23 6.68
CA ARG A 212 2.15 -5.11 7.20
C ARG A 212 1.98 -3.98 6.22
N PHE A 213 1.01 -3.13 6.54
CA PHE A 213 0.52 -2.17 5.60
C PHE A 213 1.54 -1.07 5.34
N LEU A 214 1.60 -0.68 4.08
CA LEU A 214 2.34 0.45 3.61
C LEU A 214 1.38 1.64 3.51
N SER A 215 1.76 2.78 4.08
CA SER A 215 0.96 3.99 4.02
C SER A 215 1.83 5.18 3.65
N ILE A 216 1.26 6.09 2.87
CA ILE A 216 1.89 7.33 2.46
C ILE A 216 0.90 8.48 2.61
N ALA A 217 1.40 9.63 3.04
CA ALA A 217 0.72 10.90 3.03
C ALA A 217 1.66 12.00 2.51
N ALA A 218 1.11 13.06 1.95
CA ALA A 218 1.86 14.23 1.50
C ALA A 218 1.52 15.44 2.37
N ASP A 219 2.53 16.23 2.75
CA ASP A 219 2.34 17.49 3.46
C ASP A 219 2.04 18.66 2.51
N SER A 220 1.79 19.85 3.08
CA SER A 220 1.46 21.05 2.30
C SER A 220 2.57 21.52 1.35
N GLN A 221 3.79 21.02 1.55
CA GLN A 221 4.95 21.31 0.71
C GLN A 221 5.28 20.16 -0.25
N ASN A 222 4.39 19.17 -0.39
CA ASN A 222 4.61 17.95 -1.17
C ASN A 222 5.85 17.16 -0.71
N PHE A 223 6.10 17.09 0.60
CA PHE A 223 6.99 16.08 1.16
C PHE A 223 6.19 14.85 1.55
N ALA A 224 6.78 13.68 1.29
CA ALA A 224 6.16 12.42 1.58
C ALA A 224 6.46 11.99 3.02
N HIS A 225 5.46 11.38 3.65
CA HIS A 225 5.49 10.79 4.97
C HIS A 225 5.03 9.35 4.81
N ILE A 226 5.82 8.40 5.27
CA ILE A 226 5.53 6.97 5.07
C ILE A 226 5.62 6.20 6.37
N THR A 227 4.77 5.20 6.53
CA THR A 227 4.90 4.18 7.58
C THR A 227 5.11 2.83 6.95
N TYR A 228 5.94 2.02 7.60
CA TYR A 228 6.38 0.75 7.07
C TYR A 228 6.83 -0.18 8.20
N SER A 229 6.97 -1.48 7.91
CA SER A 229 7.64 -2.41 8.83
C SER A 229 9.14 -2.37 8.58
N THR A 230 9.94 -2.03 9.59
CA THR A 230 11.40 -1.93 9.43
C THR A 230 12.04 -3.31 9.23
N GLY A 231 11.45 -4.33 9.84
CA GLY A 231 11.88 -5.71 9.79
C GLY A 231 10.75 -6.64 10.20
N PHE A 232 10.82 -7.90 9.77
CA PHE A 232 9.93 -8.94 10.25
C PHE A 232 10.72 -10.20 10.57
N PHE A 233 10.51 -10.74 11.76
CA PHE A 233 11.18 -11.93 12.24
C PHE A 233 10.18 -12.94 12.83
N SER A 234 10.39 -14.22 12.54
CA SER A 234 9.73 -15.34 13.19
C SER A 234 10.76 -16.40 13.56
N ALA A 235 10.79 -16.81 14.83
CA ALA A 235 11.71 -17.85 15.30
C ALA A 235 11.25 -19.29 14.99
N GLY A 236 10.05 -19.48 14.46
CA GLY A 236 9.46 -20.79 14.21
C GLY A 236 7.98 -20.70 13.84
N SER A 237 7.42 -21.79 13.31
CA SER A 237 6.01 -21.87 12.88
C SER A 237 5.00 -21.53 14.00
N PHE A 238 5.37 -21.74 15.26
CA PHE A 238 4.54 -21.44 16.43
C PHE A 238 5.29 -20.58 17.46
N ALA A 239 6.13 -19.67 16.97
CA ALA A 239 6.93 -18.81 17.82
C ALA A 239 6.38 -17.38 17.86
N ALA A 240 6.82 -16.63 18.86
CA ALA A 240 6.67 -15.18 18.86
C ALA A 240 7.24 -14.60 17.56
N VAL A 241 6.44 -13.77 16.91
CA VAL A 241 6.88 -12.94 15.78
C VAL A 241 7.27 -11.57 16.31
N ARG A 242 8.15 -10.89 15.57
CA ARG A 242 8.54 -9.51 15.86
C ARG A 242 8.43 -8.65 14.61
N SER A 243 7.80 -7.49 14.75
CA SER A 243 7.96 -6.37 13.82
C SER A 243 8.12 -5.06 14.60
N ASP A 244 8.88 -4.13 14.03
CA ASP A 244 8.97 -2.76 14.55
C ASP A 244 8.28 -1.81 13.55
N LEU A 245 7.57 -0.82 14.07
CA LEU A 245 6.92 0.25 13.30
C LEU A 245 7.96 1.29 12.90
N GLY A 246 8.14 1.48 11.60
CA GLY A 246 8.98 2.51 11.01
C GLY A 246 8.17 3.70 10.51
N TYR A 247 8.79 4.87 10.54
CA TYR A 247 8.34 6.08 9.86
C TYR A 247 9.49 6.67 9.07
N ALA A 248 9.21 7.27 7.92
CA ALA A 248 10.20 8.05 7.18
C ALA A 248 9.61 9.22 6.42
N THR A 249 10.48 10.19 6.12
CA THR A 249 10.11 11.37 5.32
C THR A 249 11.27 11.88 4.49
N ASN A 250 10.95 12.64 3.44
CA ASN A 250 11.93 13.31 2.57
C ASN A 250 12.00 14.83 2.76
N ARG A 251 11.50 15.37 3.89
CA ARG A 251 11.50 16.82 4.19
C ARG A 251 12.87 17.49 4.16
N THR A 252 13.95 16.75 4.38
CA THR A 252 15.33 17.28 4.37
C THR A 252 15.99 17.21 2.99
N GLY A 253 15.26 16.76 1.96
CA GLY A 253 15.77 16.53 0.60
C GLY A 253 16.31 15.11 0.38
N ALA A 254 16.55 14.34 1.44
CA ALA A 254 16.84 12.91 1.39
C ALA A 254 15.85 12.15 2.28
N TRP A 255 15.67 10.85 2.03
CA TRP A 255 14.86 10.00 2.89
C TRP A 255 15.56 9.80 4.24
N VAL A 256 14.85 10.13 5.32
CA VAL A 256 15.27 9.88 6.70
C VAL A 256 14.20 9.00 7.35
N GLY A 257 14.63 7.83 7.85
CA GLY A 257 13.76 6.88 8.54
C GLY A 257 14.13 6.72 10.02
N GLU A 258 13.14 6.38 10.83
CA GLU A 258 13.28 6.09 12.26
C GLU A 258 12.32 4.97 12.68
N THR A 259 12.66 4.29 13.77
CA THR A 259 11.72 3.37 14.44
C THR A 259 10.83 4.18 15.37
N VAL A 260 9.52 4.19 15.11
CA VAL A 260 8.51 4.86 15.94
C VAL A 260 8.21 4.03 17.17
N TYR A 261 8.04 2.72 17.00
CA TYR A 261 7.72 1.81 18.09
C TYR A 261 8.28 0.42 17.80
N GLY A 262 9.11 -0.07 18.72
CA GLY A 262 9.57 -1.46 18.75
C GLY A 262 9.05 -2.11 20.04
N PRO A 263 8.61 -3.37 20.00
CA PRO A 263 8.14 -4.05 21.21
C PRO A 263 9.27 -4.15 22.26
N PRO A 264 9.02 -3.78 23.55
CA PRO A 264 10.08 -3.65 24.55
C PRO A 264 10.88 -4.93 24.85
N ASP A 265 10.23 -6.09 24.78
CA ASP A 265 10.84 -7.40 25.04
C ASP A 265 11.29 -8.12 23.74
N GLY A 266 11.19 -7.43 22.60
CA GLY A 266 11.50 -7.99 21.30
C GLY A 266 10.47 -9.02 20.81
N THR A 267 9.27 -9.08 21.39
CA THR A 267 8.17 -9.94 20.96
C THR A 267 6.95 -9.11 20.58
N GLY A 268 6.18 -9.56 19.60
CA GLY A 268 4.94 -8.88 19.17
C GLY A 268 5.07 -8.08 17.88
N ASP A 269 3.93 -7.60 17.41
CA ASP A 269 3.79 -7.02 16.08
C ASP A 269 3.37 -5.54 16.21
N ALA A 270 4.31 -4.60 16.02
CA ALA A 270 4.10 -3.17 16.22
C ALA A 270 3.54 -2.44 14.99
N ALA A 271 3.72 -3.01 13.80
CA ALA A 271 3.46 -2.36 12.51
C ALA A 271 2.15 -2.79 11.84
N LEU A 272 1.30 -3.58 12.51
CA LEU A 272 0.03 -4.02 11.92
C LEU A 272 -0.90 -2.84 11.71
N GLY A 273 -1.61 -2.81 10.58
CA GLY A 273 -2.54 -1.73 10.28
C GLY A 273 -1.93 -0.32 10.23
N ALA A 274 -0.60 -0.21 10.09
CA ALA A 274 0.07 1.08 10.18
C ALA A 274 -0.43 2.05 9.10
N SER A 275 -0.81 3.26 9.52
CA SER A 275 -1.24 4.34 8.65
C SER A 275 -0.65 5.65 9.09
N VAL A 276 -0.39 6.54 8.12
CA VAL A 276 0.07 7.90 8.38
C VAL A 276 -0.91 8.91 7.80
N ALA A 277 -1.13 9.97 8.56
CA ALA A 277 -1.84 11.16 8.11
C ALA A 277 -1.00 12.39 8.46
N VAL A 278 -1.20 13.48 7.71
CA VAL A 278 -0.58 14.78 8.01
C VAL A 278 -1.69 15.73 8.45
N ALA A 279 -1.58 16.22 9.68
CA ALA A 279 -2.50 17.21 10.24
C ALA A 279 -2.17 18.63 9.70
N PRO A 280 -3.10 19.60 9.83
CA PRO A 280 -2.79 21.00 9.55
C PRO A 280 -1.52 21.46 10.26
N GLY A 281 -0.66 22.21 9.56
CA GLY A 281 0.67 22.59 10.06
C GLY A 281 1.78 21.58 9.77
N ASP A 282 1.54 20.64 8.86
CA ASP A 282 2.50 19.63 8.40
C ASP A 282 3.04 18.74 9.53
N VAL A 283 2.15 18.38 10.46
CA VAL A 283 2.47 17.51 11.59
C VAL A 283 2.03 16.08 11.25
N PRO A 284 2.96 15.13 11.07
CA PRO A 284 2.60 13.74 10.82
C PRO A 284 2.05 13.08 12.10
N ALA A 285 1.05 12.23 11.92
CA ALA A 285 0.52 11.36 12.95
C ALA A 285 0.44 9.93 12.40
N VAL A 286 0.79 8.96 13.23
CA VAL A 286 0.81 7.55 12.85
C VAL A 286 -0.12 6.77 13.76
N ALA A 287 -0.97 5.92 13.19
CA ALA A 287 -1.75 4.94 13.94
C ALA A 287 -1.31 3.53 13.56
N SER A 288 -1.23 2.62 14.54
CA SER A 288 -0.94 1.21 14.31
C SER A 288 -1.62 0.32 15.33
N TYR A 289 -1.79 -0.96 15.00
CA TYR A 289 -2.14 -2.00 15.95
C TYR A 289 -0.86 -2.64 16.47
N PHE A 290 -0.71 -2.62 17.79
CA PHE A 290 0.26 -3.46 18.47
C PHE A 290 -0.41 -4.75 18.93
N VAL A 291 0.17 -5.89 18.56
CA VAL A 291 -0.25 -7.21 19.05
C VAL A 291 0.88 -7.84 19.84
N ASP A 292 0.71 -7.88 21.15
CA ASP A 292 1.58 -8.62 22.05
C ASP A 292 1.28 -10.12 21.94
N ARG A 293 2.31 -10.95 22.08
CA ARG A 293 2.20 -12.40 21.85
C ARG A 293 2.84 -13.20 22.97
N ALA A 294 2.14 -14.26 23.36
CA ALA A 294 2.73 -15.28 24.22
C ALA A 294 3.95 -15.93 23.53
N PRO A 295 4.87 -16.58 24.29
CA PRO A 295 6.02 -17.29 23.70
C PRO A 295 5.65 -18.32 22.63
N THR A 296 4.43 -18.85 22.66
CA THR A 296 3.86 -19.79 21.67
C THR A 296 3.31 -19.10 20.42
N GLY A 297 3.55 -17.80 20.26
CA GLY A 297 3.12 -17.00 19.11
C GLY A 297 1.66 -16.57 19.11
N SER A 298 0.82 -17.08 20.01
CA SER A 298 -0.59 -16.67 20.11
C SER A 298 -0.72 -15.22 20.57
N PRO A 299 -1.63 -14.41 20.00
CA PRO A 299 -1.94 -13.07 20.51
C PRO A 299 -2.35 -13.14 21.99
N ALA A 300 -1.63 -12.39 22.84
CA ALA A 300 -1.94 -12.25 24.26
C ALA A 300 -2.77 -10.99 24.51
N SER A 301 -2.48 -9.90 23.78
CA SER A 301 -3.27 -8.68 23.80
C SER A 301 -3.16 -7.93 22.47
N SER A 302 -4.11 -7.02 22.20
CA SER A 302 -4.04 -6.11 21.07
C SER A 302 -4.44 -4.70 21.49
N GLN A 303 -3.75 -3.71 20.93
CA GLN A 303 -3.93 -2.30 21.26
C GLN A 303 -3.85 -1.43 20.00
N LEU A 304 -4.76 -0.47 19.86
CA LEU A 304 -4.60 0.61 18.89
C LEU A 304 -3.68 1.68 19.50
N LEU A 305 -2.55 1.92 18.85
CA LEU A 305 -1.58 2.94 19.22
C LEU A 305 -1.72 4.16 18.30
N TYR A 306 -1.55 5.34 18.88
CA TYR A 306 -1.51 6.61 18.17
C TYR A 306 -0.23 7.35 18.55
N HIS A 307 0.57 7.69 17.55
CA HIS A 307 1.90 8.25 17.69
C HIS A 307 1.94 9.64 17.06
N VAL A 308 2.44 10.61 17.82
CA VAL A 308 2.68 11.98 17.38
C VAL A 308 4.07 12.41 17.79
N ARG A 309 4.69 13.26 16.99
CA ARG A 309 6.01 13.80 17.29
C ARG A 309 5.94 14.73 18.50
N GLY A 310 6.80 14.49 19.49
CA GLY A 310 6.86 15.30 20.71
C GLY A 310 7.75 16.52 20.52
N ALA A 311 7.81 17.40 21.53
CA ALA A 311 8.72 18.56 21.51
C ALA A 311 10.21 18.17 21.46
N GLY A 312 10.56 16.92 21.80
CA GLY A 312 11.91 16.37 21.74
C GLY A 312 12.27 15.70 20.42
N GLY A 313 11.34 15.69 19.44
CA GLY A 313 11.40 14.81 18.29
C GLY A 313 10.70 13.50 18.61
#